data_AF-A0A817HM92-F1
#
_entry.id   AF-A0A817HM92-F1
#
_cell.length_a   1.000
_cell.length_b   1.000
_cell.length_c   1.000
_cell.angle_alpha   90.00
_cell.angle_beta   90.00
_cell.angle_gamma   90.00
#
_symmetry.space_group_name_H-M   'P 1'
#
loop_
_entity.id
_entity.type
_entity.pdbx_description
1 polymer ?
#
loop_
_entity_poly.entity_id
_entity_poly.type
_entity_poly.pdbx_seq_one_letter_code
_entity_poly.pdbx_strand_id
1 'polypeptide(L)'
;MIVGRFPPLVRTIKIALKDRAAVQKDRIISSFLIDLFLISESNPSAGFLPTFGPTWMFLYGSPREYTINTDQDSLSQGMGEAVCYKGRILMAIECHPVTAENTPSMNIQKETGIQFPEANIFPMKRTFVLFGCIYDVSMIDKSFGSSTISFELSIGPSGYLNAQQLASAIHNPVSSLTRAYPRISIDNNKDYFRLPIDLQKPILLTKYIFHDYIYRMTISNRLKHVSEYLYKQVREFESKINSKVSNEILIEEYRKIENYIHTLPCGCVEEIKDGDTLGSTPMVHPTLYELLNSSSPTIKMNQLDIKRHKKLLHNIQSIRTWISKEVDFDESKRYEIVKDLNKMARAFRQMATDAQPSLPDIFLWMICDSKRVAYARFQPEDLFFNLCRGEKGLNSGRVQTIFLKTPRSTDKPLSKSTNARVQIYLWLGIEEYEPLIFKQLPAGFDMPPLPLNPQMKFIRYNG
;
A
#
# COMPACT_ATOMS: atom_id res chain seq x y z
N MET A 1 4.44 29.24 -19.64
CA MET A 1 4.43 27.87 -20.19
C MET A 1 5.47 27.03 -19.46
N ILE A 2 5.06 26.02 -18.68
CA ILE A 2 5.94 25.08 -17.96
C ILE A 2 6.13 23.83 -18.83
N VAL A 3 6.57 24.00 -20.07
CA VAL A 3 6.80 22.89 -21.00
C VAL A 3 8.30 22.89 -21.32
N GLY A 4 9.03 21.88 -20.83
CA GLY A 4 10.42 21.61 -21.26
C GLY A 4 11.54 21.67 -20.21
N ARG A 5 11.29 21.50 -18.89
CA ARG A 5 12.36 21.66 -17.87
C ARG A 5 13.06 20.41 -17.36
N PHE A 6 12.58 19.20 -17.68
CA PHE A 6 13.33 17.98 -17.37
C PHE A 6 13.93 17.40 -18.65
N PRO A 7 15.21 17.01 -18.67
CA PRO A 7 15.73 16.20 -19.75
C PRO A 7 14.77 15.01 -19.93
N PRO A 8 14.37 14.66 -21.17
CA PRO A 8 13.43 13.55 -21.41
C PRO A 8 13.88 12.20 -20.82
N LEU A 9 15.15 12.13 -20.37
CA LEU A 9 15.86 10.96 -19.84
C LEU A 9 15.92 10.90 -18.30
N VAL A 10 15.63 11.97 -17.55
CA VAL A 10 15.70 11.96 -16.07
C VAL A 10 14.29 11.93 -15.49
N ARG A 11 13.89 10.75 -15.00
CA ARG A 11 12.53 10.51 -14.48
C ARG A 11 12.47 10.38 -12.95
N THR A 12 13.61 10.16 -12.31
CA THR A 12 13.65 9.77 -10.89
C THR A 12 14.74 10.49 -10.10
N ILE A 13 14.42 10.92 -8.89
CA ILE A 13 15.39 11.35 -7.89
C ILE A 13 15.73 10.14 -7.02
N LYS A 14 17.02 9.80 -6.93
CA LYS A 14 17.51 8.72 -6.05
C LYS A 14 18.10 9.32 -4.77
N ILE A 15 17.53 8.94 -3.64
CA ILE A 15 18.07 9.23 -2.30
C ILE A 15 18.79 7.98 -1.81
N ALA A 16 20.08 8.09 -1.51
CA ALA A 16 20.88 6.97 -1.01
C ALA A 16 21.38 7.27 0.41
N LEU A 17 21.00 6.42 1.37
CA LEU A 17 21.55 6.46 2.71
C LEU A 17 22.85 5.64 2.74
N LYS A 18 23.93 6.25 3.22
CA LYS A 18 25.25 5.62 3.32
C LYS A 18 25.70 5.48 4.76
N ASP A 19 26.25 4.32 5.06
CA ASP A 19 26.98 4.02 6.29
C ASP A 19 28.45 4.40 6.09
N ARG A 20 28.95 5.29 6.96
CA ARG A 20 30.29 5.84 6.84
C ARG A 20 31.30 4.85 7.39
N ALA A 21 32.20 4.38 6.54
CA ALA A 21 33.29 3.53 6.97
C ALA A 21 34.57 4.37 7.19
N ALA A 22 35.29 4.11 8.29
CA ALA A 22 36.51 4.85 8.60
C ALA A 22 37.69 4.52 7.65
N VAL A 23 37.71 3.28 7.11
CA VAL A 23 38.82 2.74 6.32
C VAL A 23 38.37 2.28 4.92
N GLN A 24 37.10 1.94 4.73
CA GLN A 24 36.53 1.48 3.45
C GLN A 24 35.68 2.56 2.79
N LYS A 25 35.29 2.33 1.52
CA LYS A 25 34.33 3.20 0.82
C LYS A 25 32.97 3.15 1.53
N ASP A 26 32.33 4.33 1.67
CA ASP A 26 30.97 4.44 2.20
C ASP A 26 30.01 3.45 1.52
N ARG A 27 29.28 2.68 2.35
CA ARG A 27 28.38 1.64 1.89
C ARG A 27 26.95 2.16 1.83
N ILE A 28 26.30 2.03 0.67
CA ILE A 28 24.86 2.31 0.57
C ILE A 28 24.09 1.23 1.34
N ILE A 29 23.28 1.64 2.32
CA ILE A 29 22.45 0.75 3.14
C ILE A 29 20.97 0.83 2.81
N SER A 30 20.55 1.85 2.08
CA SER A 30 19.19 1.99 1.55
C SER A 30 19.17 2.98 0.39
N SER A 31 18.28 2.74 -0.56
CA SER A 31 17.95 3.70 -1.63
C SER A 31 16.45 3.88 -1.71
N PHE A 32 16.01 5.12 -1.93
CA PHE A 32 14.63 5.47 -2.21
C PHE A 32 14.56 6.21 -3.56
N LEU A 33 13.59 5.87 -4.40
CA LEU A 33 13.38 6.47 -5.72
C LEU A 33 12.09 7.29 -5.70
N ILE A 34 12.19 8.59 -5.99
CA ILE A 34 11.03 9.47 -6.18
C ILE A 34 10.82 9.66 -7.68
N ASP A 35 9.65 9.30 -8.20
CA ASP A 35 9.25 9.59 -9.58
C ASP A 35 8.82 11.05 -9.71
N LEU A 36 9.46 11.77 -10.63
CA LEU A 36 9.17 13.19 -10.91
C LEU A 36 7.73 13.42 -11.38
N PHE A 37 7.07 12.45 -12.02
CA PHE A 37 5.67 12.59 -12.46
C PHE A 37 4.67 12.60 -11.30
N LEU A 38 5.06 11.99 -10.17
CA LEU A 38 4.22 11.97 -8.97
C LEU A 38 4.36 13.26 -8.15
N ILE A 39 5.46 14.00 -8.34
CA ILE A 39 5.81 15.18 -7.53
C ILE A 39 5.83 16.48 -8.33
N SER A 40 5.45 16.46 -9.62
CA SER A 40 5.35 17.63 -10.50
C SER A 40 4.21 17.49 -11.51
N GLU A 41 3.84 18.59 -12.16
CA GLU A 41 2.86 18.62 -13.25
C GLU A 41 3.27 19.64 -14.31
N SER A 42 3.29 19.20 -15.57
CA SER A 42 3.64 20.04 -16.72
C SER A 42 2.44 20.73 -17.36
N ASN A 43 1.22 20.28 -17.07
CA ASN A 43 0.00 20.88 -17.61
C ASN A 43 -0.07 22.37 -17.28
N PRO A 44 -0.31 23.29 -18.24
CA PRO A 44 -0.33 24.72 -17.98
C PRO A 44 -1.38 25.19 -16.95
N SER A 45 -2.52 24.50 -16.85
CA SER A 45 -3.65 24.89 -15.99
C SER A 45 -3.52 24.37 -14.55
N ALA A 46 -2.86 23.23 -14.37
CA ALA A 46 -2.68 22.58 -13.06
C ALA A 46 -1.20 22.36 -12.70
N GLY A 47 -0.29 23.01 -13.43
CA GLY A 47 1.13 22.74 -13.40
C GLY A 47 1.81 23.21 -12.12
N PHE A 48 2.81 22.45 -11.69
CA PHE A 48 3.67 22.80 -10.58
C PHE A 48 5.05 22.19 -10.73
N LEU A 49 6.07 22.92 -10.27
CA LEU A 49 7.44 22.45 -10.18
C LEU A 49 7.55 21.31 -9.17
N PRO A 50 8.59 20.45 -9.24
CA PRO A 50 8.80 19.40 -8.27
C PRO A 50 8.72 19.91 -6.83
N THR A 51 7.84 19.30 -6.04
CA THR A 51 7.70 19.59 -4.62
C THR A 51 7.41 18.30 -3.86
N PHE A 52 7.94 18.16 -2.66
CA PHE A 52 7.76 16.98 -1.83
C PHE A 52 7.77 17.36 -0.37
N GLY A 53 6.97 16.69 0.46
CA GLY A 53 7.03 16.86 1.91
C GLY A 53 6.66 18.26 2.41
N PRO A 54 6.99 18.57 3.68
CA PRO A 54 7.68 17.71 4.64
C PRO A 54 6.86 16.44 4.94
N THR A 55 7.50 15.27 4.88
CA THR A 55 6.88 13.99 5.24
C THR A 55 7.92 12.92 5.58
N TRP A 56 7.52 11.90 6.33
CA TRP A 56 8.40 10.79 6.69
C TRP A 56 8.56 9.81 5.52
N MET A 57 9.81 9.53 5.18
CA MET A 57 10.21 8.53 4.20
C MET A 57 10.71 7.29 4.91
N PHE A 58 10.22 6.12 4.49
CA PHE A 58 10.62 4.83 5.04
C PHE A 58 11.70 4.21 4.16
N LEU A 59 12.82 3.87 4.78
CA LEU A 59 14.02 3.40 4.10
C LEU A 59 14.12 1.88 4.23
N TYR A 60 14.42 1.21 3.13
CA TYR A 60 14.62 -0.24 3.07
C TYR A 60 15.94 -0.59 2.37
N GLY A 61 16.55 -1.70 2.79
CA GLY A 61 17.74 -2.27 2.15
C GLY A 61 17.76 -3.80 2.32
N SER A 62 18.91 -4.44 2.16
CA SER A 62 18.99 -5.89 2.41
C SER A 62 18.98 -6.26 3.87
N PRO A 63 18.51 -7.47 4.21
CA PRO A 63 18.69 -8.03 5.54
C PRO A 63 20.19 -8.25 5.83
N ARG A 64 20.59 -8.07 7.10
CA ARG A 64 22.00 -8.19 7.53
C ARG A 64 22.59 -9.57 7.24
N GLU A 65 21.79 -10.62 7.38
CA GLU A 65 22.16 -12.01 7.09
C GLU A 65 22.63 -12.23 5.63
N TYR A 66 22.19 -11.38 4.70
CA TYR A 66 22.56 -11.44 3.29
C TYR A 66 23.73 -10.50 2.94
N THR A 67 24.22 -9.69 3.89
CA THR A 67 25.29 -8.69 3.65
C THR A 67 26.70 -9.19 3.95
N ILE A 68 26.87 -10.43 4.40
CA ILE A 68 28.17 -10.91 4.91
C ILE A 68 29.17 -11.24 3.78
N ASN A 69 28.74 -11.46 2.52
CA ASN A 69 29.61 -12.04 1.48
C ASN A 69 29.59 -11.37 0.09
N THR A 70 29.12 -10.13 -0.08
CA THR A 70 29.22 -9.46 -1.40
C THR A 70 29.52 -7.99 -1.29
N ASP A 71 30.64 -7.58 -1.86
CA ASP A 71 30.84 -6.22 -2.34
C ASP A 71 29.68 -5.87 -3.29
N GLN A 72 28.89 -4.88 -2.85
CA GLN A 72 27.69 -4.34 -3.49
C GLN A 72 26.41 -5.17 -3.31
N ASP A 73 25.78 -4.95 -2.17
CA ASP A 73 24.38 -5.27 -1.90
C ASP A 73 23.43 -4.50 -2.85
N SER A 74 23.06 -5.12 -3.96
CA SER A 74 22.27 -4.51 -5.04
C SER A 74 20.85 -4.10 -4.60
N LEU A 75 20.21 -4.80 -3.66
CA LEU A 75 18.92 -4.39 -3.10
C LEU A 75 19.01 -3.06 -2.35
N SER A 76 20.08 -2.83 -1.58
CA SER A 76 20.31 -1.53 -0.93
C SER A 76 20.61 -0.41 -1.93
N GLN A 77 21.05 -0.74 -3.15
CA GLN A 77 21.21 0.20 -4.24
C GLN A 77 19.92 0.47 -5.04
N GLY A 78 18.80 -0.16 -4.67
CA GLY A 78 17.52 -0.05 -5.37
C GLY A 78 17.37 -0.99 -6.56
N MET A 79 18.22 -2.01 -6.69
CA MET A 79 18.12 -3.07 -7.70
C MET A 79 17.27 -4.22 -7.14
N GLY A 80 15.95 -4.07 -7.25
CA GLY A 80 14.97 -5.03 -6.73
C GLY A 80 14.18 -4.52 -5.52
N GLU A 81 13.34 -5.39 -4.97
CA GLU A 81 12.46 -5.05 -3.85
C GLU A 81 13.23 -5.17 -2.53
N ALA A 82 13.72 -4.05 -1.99
CA ALA A 82 14.36 -4.03 -0.70
C ALA A 82 13.39 -4.45 0.41
N VAL A 83 13.82 -5.31 1.34
CA VAL A 83 12.90 -6.02 2.25
C VAL A 83 13.11 -5.69 3.73
N CYS A 84 14.23 -5.07 4.09
CA CYS A 84 14.59 -4.84 5.48
C CYS A 84 14.49 -3.35 5.80
N TYR A 85 13.61 -2.99 6.72
CA TYR A 85 13.48 -1.61 7.21
C TYR A 85 14.80 -1.14 7.84
N LYS A 86 15.29 0.01 7.40
CA LYS A 86 16.54 0.65 7.84
C LYS A 86 16.33 1.90 8.69
N GLY A 87 15.09 2.38 8.76
CA GLY A 87 14.73 3.59 9.48
C GLY A 87 13.86 4.49 8.63
N ARG A 88 13.72 5.73 9.09
CA ARG A 88 12.98 6.77 8.38
C ARG A 88 13.72 8.10 8.43
N ILE A 89 13.52 8.91 7.41
CA ILE A 89 14.03 10.27 7.33
C ILE A 89 12.88 11.24 7.07
N LEU A 90 12.92 12.41 7.68
CA LEU A 90 11.98 13.48 7.39
C LEU A 90 12.56 14.31 6.25
N MET A 91 11.81 14.47 5.17
CA MET A 91 12.31 15.12 3.97
C MET A 91 11.29 16.08 3.37
N ALA A 92 11.79 17.16 2.80
CA ALA A 92 11.09 18.02 1.86
C ALA A 92 11.96 18.29 0.62
N ILE A 93 11.33 18.51 -0.52
CA ILE A 93 11.98 18.98 -1.75
C ILE A 93 11.23 20.21 -2.21
N GLU A 94 11.97 21.28 -2.49
CA GLU A 94 11.42 22.51 -3.05
C GLU A 94 12.24 22.90 -4.27
N CYS A 95 11.54 23.28 -5.34
CA CYS A 95 12.16 23.66 -6.61
C CYS A 95 11.94 25.16 -6.86
N HIS A 96 13.05 25.89 -6.97
CA HIS A 96 13.06 27.31 -7.30
C HIS A 96 13.59 27.51 -8.73
N PRO A 97 12.93 28.34 -9.55
CA PRO A 97 13.44 28.68 -10.88
C PRO A 97 14.71 29.54 -10.73
N VAL A 98 15.80 29.13 -11.38
CA VAL A 98 17.06 29.88 -11.44
C VAL A 98 17.14 30.60 -12.79
N THR A 99 17.50 31.88 -12.79
CA THR A 99 17.89 32.64 -14.00
C THR A 99 19.41 32.64 -14.14
N ALA A 100 19.93 32.83 -15.35
CA ALA A 100 21.39 32.83 -15.61
C ALA A 100 22.15 33.81 -14.69
N GLU A 101 21.52 34.95 -14.37
CA GLU A 101 22.04 36.01 -13.50
C GLU A 101 22.04 35.64 -12.00
N ASN A 102 21.19 34.70 -11.58
CA ASN A 102 21.05 34.24 -10.20
C ASN A 102 21.51 32.80 -10.03
N THR A 103 22.46 32.32 -10.82
CA THR A 103 23.01 30.97 -10.65
C THR A 103 23.87 30.96 -9.39
N PRO A 104 23.40 30.43 -8.24
CA PRO A 104 24.30 30.28 -7.11
C PRO A 104 25.45 29.36 -7.56
N SER A 105 26.68 29.69 -7.19
CA SER A 105 27.73 28.68 -7.20
C SER A 105 27.19 27.47 -6.43
N MET A 106 27.27 26.25 -7.01
CA MET A 106 26.82 25.01 -6.37
C MET A 106 27.72 24.63 -5.17
N ASN A 107 27.90 25.56 -4.25
CA ASN A 107 28.66 25.37 -3.04
C ASN A 107 27.73 24.73 -2.02
N ILE A 108 28.10 23.54 -1.56
CA ILE A 108 27.40 22.83 -0.50
C ILE A 108 27.56 23.65 0.78
N GLN A 109 26.52 24.36 1.20
CA GLN A 109 26.48 24.99 2.51
C GLN A 109 25.97 23.97 3.53
N LYS A 110 26.83 23.64 4.50
CA LYS A 110 26.44 22.79 5.63
C LYS A 110 25.72 23.66 6.65
N GLU A 111 24.40 23.55 6.70
CA GLU A 111 23.62 24.17 7.78
C GLU A 111 23.64 23.29 9.02
N THR A 112 23.74 23.91 10.20
CA THR A 112 23.53 23.24 11.48
C THR A 112 22.07 22.80 11.57
N GLY A 113 21.83 21.53 11.89
CA GLY A 113 20.48 20.96 11.98
C GLY A 113 19.61 21.78 12.94
N ILE A 114 18.58 22.41 12.39
CA ILE A 114 17.57 23.12 13.17
C ILE A 114 16.80 22.07 14.00
N GLN A 115 16.62 22.31 15.30
CA GLN A 115 15.70 21.49 16.09
C GLN A 115 14.31 21.56 15.45
N PHE A 116 13.84 20.41 14.97
CA PHE A 116 12.63 20.35 14.16
C PHE A 116 11.44 20.01 15.06
N PRO A 117 10.51 20.95 15.34
CA PRO A 117 9.38 20.67 16.20
C PRO A 117 8.36 19.80 15.45
N GLU A 118 8.51 18.48 15.54
CA GLU A 118 7.64 17.46 14.92
C GLU A 118 6.15 17.77 15.15
N ALA A 119 5.81 18.23 16.36
CA ALA A 119 4.45 18.61 16.77
C ALA A 119 3.83 19.74 15.93
N ASN A 120 4.64 20.65 15.38
CA ASN A 120 4.13 21.77 14.58
C ASN A 120 3.75 21.35 13.16
N ILE A 121 4.27 20.22 12.68
CA ILE A 121 4.07 19.76 11.29
C ILE A 121 3.15 18.55 11.27
N PHE A 122 3.22 17.68 12.26
CA PHE A 122 2.35 16.52 12.41
C PHE A 122 1.59 16.59 13.73
N PRO A 123 0.43 17.29 13.76
CA PRO A 123 -0.26 17.58 15.01
C PRO A 123 -0.91 16.34 15.65
N MET A 124 -1.13 15.28 14.88
CA MET A 124 -1.88 14.11 15.34
C MET A 124 -1.13 12.79 15.09
N LYS A 125 -1.11 11.94 16.12
CA LYS A 125 -0.68 10.55 16.06
C LYS A 125 -1.88 9.65 16.40
N ARG A 126 -1.93 8.46 15.80
CA ARG A 126 -2.94 7.44 16.07
C ARG A 126 -2.30 6.08 16.32
N THR A 127 -2.98 5.28 17.13
CA THR A 127 -2.67 3.86 17.29
C THR A 127 -3.32 3.09 16.14
N PHE A 128 -2.50 2.40 15.36
CA PHE A 128 -2.90 1.46 14.33
C PHE A 128 -2.76 0.04 14.85
N VAL A 129 -3.75 -0.80 14.56
CA VAL A 129 -3.78 -2.22 14.84
C VAL A 129 -3.57 -2.96 13.54
N LEU A 130 -2.55 -3.83 13.49
CA LEU A 130 -2.27 -4.72 12.38
C LEU A 130 -2.54 -6.15 12.85
N PHE A 131 -3.47 -6.81 12.17
CA PHE A 131 -3.97 -8.13 12.51
C PHE A 131 -3.87 -9.07 11.30
N GLY A 132 -3.43 -10.29 11.56
CA GLY A 132 -3.42 -11.41 10.63
C GLY A 132 -4.02 -12.66 11.25
N CYS A 133 -4.69 -13.52 10.48
CA CYS A 133 -5.12 -14.85 10.92
C CYS A 133 -4.80 -15.88 9.84
N ILE A 134 -3.94 -16.84 10.14
CA ILE A 134 -3.47 -17.87 9.21
C ILE A 134 -4.47 -19.03 9.18
N TYR A 135 -4.96 -19.36 8.00
CA TYR A 135 -5.89 -20.47 7.74
C TYR A 135 -5.18 -21.73 7.31
N ASP A 136 -4.20 -21.58 6.42
CA ASP A 136 -3.45 -22.68 5.80
C ASP A 136 -2.02 -22.25 5.47
N VAL A 137 -1.08 -23.19 5.61
CA VAL A 137 0.30 -23.04 5.11
C VAL A 137 0.70 -24.35 4.45
N SER A 138 0.95 -24.29 3.15
CA SER A 138 1.20 -25.44 2.28
C SER A 138 2.25 -25.10 1.23
N MET A 139 2.58 -26.06 0.35
CA MET A 139 3.61 -25.90 -0.69
C MET A 139 4.95 -25.39 -0.12
N ILE A 140 5.31 -25.82 1.09
CA ILE A 140 6.55 -25.44 1.74
C ILE A 140 7.71 -26.14 1.00
N ASP A 141 8.76 -25.39 0.68
CA ASP A 141 9.94 -25.94 0.03
C ASP A 141 10.54 -27.09 0.86
N LYS A 142 10.92 -28.19 0.19
CA LYS A 142 11.42 -29.41 0.83
C LYS A 142 12.67 -29.16 1.67
N SER A 143 13.46 -28.14 1.33
CA SER A 143 14.64 -27.73 2.10
C SER A 143 14.31 -27.29 3.54
N PHE A 144 13.06 -26.94 3.84
CA PHE A 144 12.59 -26.55 5.18
C PHE A 144 11.80 -27.65 5.89
N GLY A 145 11.69 -28.86 5.32
CA GLY A 145 10.81 -29.91 5.83
C GLY A 145 11.17 -30.43 7.23
N SER A 146 12.43 -30.32 7.64
CA SER A 146 12.92 -30.73 8.98
C SER A 146 13.04 -29.59 9.97
N SER A 147 12.73 -28.36 9.56
CA SER A 147 12.95 -27.17 10.37
C SER A 147 11.68 -26.71 11.09
N THR A 148 11.87 -25.98 12.19
CA THR A 148 10.75 -25.30 12.83
C THR A 148 10.38 -24.06 12.03
N ILE A 149 9.11 -23.95 11.62
CA ILE A 149 8.62 -22.81 10.86
C ILE A 149 7.68 -21.98 11.72
N SER A 150 7.90 -20.66 11.74
CA SER A 150 7.01 -19.66 12.33
C SER A 150 6.80 -18.45 11.41
N PHE A 151 5.80 -17.62 11.72
CA PHE A 151 5.48 -16.43 10.94
C PHE A 151 5.58 -15.15 11.77
N GLU A 152 5.93 -14.06 11.11
CA GLU A 152 5.98 -12.73 11.71
C GLU A 152 5.27 -11.74 10.77
N LEU A 153 4.37 -10.92 11.31
CA LEU A 153 3.78 -9.79 10.62
C LEU A 153 4.35 -8.51 11.22
N SER A 154 4.97 -7.67 10.40
CA SER A 154 5.73 -6.52 10.88
C SER A 154 5.47 -5.27 10.03
N ILE A 155 5.55 -4.10 10.67
CA ILE A 155 5.64 -2.79 10.02
C ILE A 155 6.86 -2.08 10.62
N GLY A 156 7.55 -1.23 9.85
CA GLY A 156 8.74 -0.52 10.34
C GLY A 156 8.44 0.28 11.62
N PRO A 157 9.26 0.24 12.69
CA PRO A 157 8.96 0.91 13.95
C PRO A 157 8.85 2.44 13.78
N SER A 158 7.99 3.04 14.62
CA SER A 158 7.84 4.49 14.71
C SER A 158 8.87 5.09 15.66
N GLY A 159 9.82 5.85 15.12
CA GLY A 159 10.73 6.71 15.90
C GLY A 159 12.09 6.11 16.27
N TYR A 160 12.87 6.91 17.00
CA TYR A 160 14.13 6.50 17.63
C TYR A 160 13.80 5.62 18.84
N LEU A 161 13.75 4.32 18.62
CA LEU A 161 13.86 3.37 19.72
C LEU A 161 15.29 3.48 20.25
N ASN A 162 15.48 3.69 21.56
CA ASN A 162 16.82 3.62 22.15
C ASN A 162 17.38 2.19 22.03
N ALA A 163 18.69 1.95 22.22
CA ALA A 163 19.28 0.62 22.00
C ALA A 163 18.60 -0.51 22.80
N GLN A 164 18.05 -0.22 23.99
CA GLN A 164 17.28 -1.18 24.80
C GLN A 164 15.87 -1.42 24.24
N GLN A 165 15.21 -0.40 23.70
CA GLN A 165 13.91 -0.48 23.03
C GLN A 165 14.01 -1.07 21.62
N LEU A 166 15.13 -0.86 20.93
CA LEU A 166 15.51 -1.55 19.70
C LEU A 166 15.80 -3.00 20.03
N ALA A 167 16.58 -3.29 21.09
CA ALA A 167 16.79 -4.65 21.54
C ALA A 167 15.47 -5.31 21.94
N SER A 168 14.55 -4.65 22.64
CA SER A 168 13.25 -5.23 22.98
C SER A 168 12.29 -5.31 21.78
N ALA A 169 12.33 -4.42 20.80
CA ALA A 169 11.53 -4.51 19.57
C ALA A 169 12.12 -5.50 18.54
N ILE A 170 13.45 -5.70 18.54
CA ILE A 170 14.18 -6.67 17.72
C ILE A 170 14.15 -8.06 18.37
N HIS A 171 14.15 -8.17 19.70
CA HIS A 171 14.10 -9.43 20.44
C HIS A 171 12.68 -9.84 20.89
N ASN A 172 11.73 -8.90 20.97
CA ASN A 172 10.29 -9.18 21.06
C ASN A 172 9.55 -8.60 19.84
N PRO A 173 9.79 -9.11 18.61
CA PRO A 173 8.73 -8.99 17.62
C PRO A 173 7.51 -9.67 18.24
N VAL A 174 6.36 -9.00 18.30
CA VAL A 174 5.09 -9.63 18.67
C VAL A 174 4.73 -10.61 17.54
N SER A 175 5.46 -11.72 17.55
CA SER A 175 5.42 -12.83 16.63
C SER A 175 4.55 -13.87 17.32
N SER A 176 3.40 -14.16 16.73
CA SER A 176 2.73 -15.39 17.09
C SER A 176 3.47 -16.53 16.43
N LEU A 177 4.24 -17.19 17.27
CA LEU A 177 4.92 -18.42 16.96
C LEU A 177 3.88 -19.54 16.82
N THR A 178 3.45 -19.85 15.60
CA THR A 178 3.32 -21.26 15.27
C THR A 178 4.72 -21.82 15.27
N ARG A 179 5.15 -22.55 16.29
CA ARG A 179 6.30 -23.44 16.09
C ARG A 179 5.72 -24.79 15.72
N ALA A 180 5.71 -25.10 14.43
CA ALA A 180 5.29 -26.39 13.95
C ALA A 180 6.31 -26.92 12.93
N TYR A 181 6.48 -28.24 12.94
CA TYR A 181 7.23 -28.94 11.90
C TYR A 181 6.31 -29.18 10.70
N PRO A 182 6.79 -28.91 9.47
CA PRO A 182 6.07 -29.30 8.28
C PRO A 182 5.88 -30.81 8.20
N ARG A 183 4.72 -31.24 7.72
CA ARG A 183 4.40 -32.65 7.44
C ARG A 183 4.20 -32.84 5.95
N ILE A 184 4.55 -34.01 5.44
CA ILE A 184 4.26 -34.39 4.06
C ILE A 184 2.75 -34.63 3.94
N SER A 185 2.10 -33.92 3.02
CA SER A 185 0.71 -34.14 2.64
C SER A 185 0.66 -34.86 1.29
N ILE A 186 -0.26 -35.82 1.17
CA ILE A 186 -0.47 -36.61 -0.05
C ILE A 186 -1.83 -36.19 -0.63
N ASP A 187 -1.84 -35.28 -1.59
CA ASP A 187 -3.01 -34.97 -2.43
C ASP A 187 -2.67 -35.25 -3.89
N ASN A 188 -3.51 -36.03 -4.57
CA ASN A 188 -3.54 -36.20 -6.04
C ASN A 188 -2.15 -36.16 -6.72
N ASN A 189 -1.25 -37.08 -6.33
CA ASN A 189 0.04 -37.34 -6.97
C ASN A 189 1.16 -36.28 -6.82
N LYS A 190 1.12 -35.38 -5.84
CA LYS A 190 2.29 -34.53 -5.51
C LYS A 190 2.55 -34.42 -4.01
N ASP A 191 3.75 -34.84 -3.59
CA ASP A 191 4.23 -34.65 -2.22
C ASP A 191 4.60 -33.19 -1.97
N TYR A 192 3.94 -32.54 -1.02
CA TYR A 192 4.31 -31.21 -0.55
C TYR A 192 4.26 -31.11 0.97
N PHE A 193 5.08 -30.21 1.52
CA PHE A 193 5.10 -29.95 2.96
C PHE A 193 4.01 -28.93 3.35
N ARG A 194 3.32 -29.20 4.45
CA ARG A 194 2.23 -28.40 5.02
C ARG A 194 2.39 -28.28 6.54
N LEU A 195 2.00 -27.15 7.14
CA LEU A 195 1.90 -27.06 8.61
C LEU A 195 0.56 -27.63 9.10
N PRO A 196 0.54 -28.37 10.23
CA PRO A 196 -0.69 -28.89 10.82
C PRO A 196 -1.49 -27.78 11.51
N ILE A 197 -2.18 -26.94 10.72
CA ILE A 197 -3.04 -25.85 11.22
C ILE A 197 -4.49 -26.31 11.25
N ASP A 198 -4.91 -26.77 12.42
CA ASP A 198 -6.25 -27.33 12.64
C ASP A 198 -7.24 -26.25 13.12
N LEU A 199 -8.01 -26.53 14.17
CA LEU A 199 -9.03 -25.62 14.71
C LEU A 199 -8.45 -24.38 15.40
N GLN A 200 -7.24 -24.46 15.96
CA GLN A 200 -6.56 -23.30 16.53
C GLN A 200 -5.83 -22.54 15.43
N LYS A 201 -6.45 -21.46 14.93
CA LYS A 201 -5.89 -20.62 13.88
C LYS A 201 -4.88 -19.64 14.49
N PRO A 202 -3.63 -19.63 14.00
CA PRO A 202 -2.62 -18.68 14.44
C PRO A 202 -2.99 -17.26 14.06
N ILE A 203 -2.85 -16.32 14.98
CA ILE A 203 -3.06 -14.89 14.71
C ILE A 203 -1.77 -14.11 14.81
N LEU A 204 -1.62 -13.03 14.05
CA LEU A 204 -0.47 -12.13 14.11
C LEU A 204 -1.01 -10.75 14.48
N LEU A 205 -0.78 -10.29 15.71
CA LEU A 205 -1.35 -9.03 16.22
C LEU A 205 -0.24 -8.10 16.70
N THR A 206 -0.28 -6.86 16.25
CA THR A 206 0.66 -5.83 16.70
C THR A 206 0.02 -4.45 16.60
N LYS A 207 0.42 -3.53 17.50
CA LYS A 207 -0.09 -2.16 17.57
C LYS A 207 1.07 -1.18 17.40
N TYR A 208 0.85 -0.13 16.61
CA TYR A 208 1.88 0.88 16.32
C TYR A 208 1.31 2.29 16.34
N ILE A 209 2.12 3.25 16.80
CA ILE A 209 1.72 4.66 16.83
C ILE A 209 2.38 5.40 15.66
N PHE A 210 1.58 5.92 14.74
CA PHE A 210 2.06 6.70 13.59
C PHE A 210 1.35 8.04 13.49
N HIS A 211 1.93 8.95 12.72
CA HIS A 211 1.26 10.19 12.34
C HIS A 211 0.01 9.88 11.52
N ASP A 212 -1.03 10.69 11.72
CA ASP A 212 -2.31 10.50 11.04
C ASP A 212 -2.25 11.00 9.59
N TYR A 213 -1.95 10.09 8.67
CA TYR A 213 -2.02 10.30 7.22
C TYR A 213 -3.17 9.52 6.58
N ILE A 214 -4.22 9.18 7.35
CA ILE A 214 -5.33 8.36 6.86
C ILE A 214 -5.95 8.96 5.60
N TYR A 215 -6.03 10.29 5.50
CA TYR A 215 -6.57 10.99 4.33
C TYR A 215 -5.89 10.62 3.00
N ARG A 216 -4.57 10.38 2.99
CA ARG A 216 -3.85 9.96 1.77
C ARG A 216 -4.28 8.56 1.35
N MET A 217 -4.37 7.64 2.32
CA MET A 217 -4.81 6.26 2.09
C MET A 217 -6.28 6.22 1.64
N THR A 218 -7.18 7.00 2.25
CA THR A 218 -8.60 7.01 1.86
C THR A 218 -8.80 7.57 0.46
N ILE A 219 -8.08 8.63 0.07
CA ILE A 219 -8.10 9.14 -1.31
C ILE A 219 -7.57 8.10 -2.29
N SER A 220 -6.43 7.47 -1.99
CA SER A 220 -5.86 6.40 -2.83
C SER A 220 -6.86 5.25 -3.00
N ASN A 221 -7.46 4.78 -1.91
CA ASN A 221 -8.41 3.69 -1.94
C ASN A 221 -9.69 4.03 -2.71
N ARG A 222 -10.25 5.22 -2.54
CA ARG A 222 -11.41 5.68 -3.33
C ARG A 222 -11.11 5.64 -4.83
N LEU A 223 -9.94 6.14 -5.24
CA LEU A 223 -9.50 6.08 -6.64
C LEU A 223 -9.31 4.63 -7.14
N LYS A 224 -8.75 3.73 -6.31
CA LYS A 224 -8.64 2.29 -6.62
C LYS A 224 -10.02 1.65 -6.80
N HIS A 225 -10.98 1.94 -5.92
CA HIS A 225 -12.35 1.42 -6.04
C HIS A 225 -13.05 1.91 -7.30
N VAL A 226 -12.93 3.19 -7.64
CA VAL A 226 -13.43 3.73 -8.91
C VAL A 226 -12.82 2.98 -10.09
N SER A 227 -11.49 2.76 -10.08
CA SER A 227 -10.82 1.99 -11.12
C SER A 227 -11.33 0.55 -11.22
N GLU A 228 -11.47 -0.18 -10.11
CA GLU A 228 -11.94 -1.57 -10.11
C GLU A 228 -13.39 -1.67 -10.60
N TYR A 229 -14.25 -0.74 -10.16
CA TYR A 229 -15.61 -0.63 -10.65
C TYR A 229 -15.64 -0.42 -12.17
N LEU A 230 -14.88 0.55 -12.68
CA LEU A 230 -14.82 0.82 -14.12
C LEU A 230 -14.31 -0.39 -14.90
N TYR A 231 -13.23 -1.06 -14.47
CA TYR A 231 -12.77 -2.27 -15.15
C TYR A 231 -13.82 -3.38 -15.16
N LYS A 232 -14.59 -3.54 -14.07
CA LYS A 232 -15.70 -4.50 -14.04
C LYS A 232 -16.79 -4.12 -15.05
N GLN A 233 -17.23 -2.86 -15.04
CA GLN A 233 -18.27 -2.39 -15.96
C GLN A 233 -17.84 -2.46 -17.42
N VAL A 234 -16.57 -2.18 -17.73
CA VAL A 234 -16.04 -2.29 -19.11
C VAL A 234 -16.03 -3.74 -19.59
N ARG A 235 -15.69 -4.70 -18.73
CA ARG A 235 -15.79 -6.14 -19.08
C ARG A 235 -17.23 -6.57 -19.33
N GLU A 236 -18.17 -6.09 -18.52
CA GLU A 236 -19.60 -6.36 -18.70
C GLU A 236 -20.13 -5.75 -20.01
N PHE A 237 -19.72 -4.52 -20.31
CA PHE A 237 -20.04 -3.82 -21.55
C PHE A 237 -19.47 -4.54 -22.79
N GLU A 238 -18.20 -4.96 -22.73
CA GLU A 238 -17.54 -5.74 -23.80
C GLU A 238 -18.24 -7.10 -24.02
N SER A 239 -18.63 -7.78 -22.94
CA SER A 239 -19.42 -9.02 -23.01
C SER A 239 -20.77 -8.82 -23.73
N LYS A 240 -21.44 -7.70 -23.47
CA LYS A 240 -22.70 -7.32 -24.15
C LYS A 240 -22.49 -7.03 -25.63
N ILE A 241 -21.40 -6.34 -26.00
CA ILE A 241 -21.01 -6.15 -27.41
C ILE A 241 -20.84 -7.51 -28.11
N ASN A 242 -20.10 -8.43 -27.49
CA ASN A 242 -19.85 -9.76 -28.05
C ASN A 242 -21.13 -10.61 -28.16
N SER A 243 -22.11 -10.36 -27.29
CA SER A 243 -23.43 -11.00 -27.32
C SER A 243 -24.39 -10.36 -28.35
N LYS A 244 -23.95 -9.33 -29.09
CA LYS A 244 -24.71 -8.64 -30.14
C LYS A 244 -26.08 -8.12 -29.66
N VAL A 245 -26.13 -7.56 -28.45
CA VAL A 245 -27.34 -6.91 -27.92
C VAL A 245 -27.68 -5.64 -28.71
N SER A 246 -28.90 -5.11 -28.54
CA SER A 246 -29.33 -3.87 -29.22
C SER A 246 -28.52 -2.65 -28.77
N ASN A 247 -28.50 -1.61 -29.63
CA ASN A 247 -27.83 -0.35 -29.31
C ASN A 247 -28.45 0.34 -28.09
N GLU A 248 -29.77 0.20 -27.85
CA GLU A 248 -30.40 0.81 -26.66
C GLU A 248 -29.79 0.27 -25.36
N ILE A 249 -29.54 -1.05 -25.31
CA ILE A 249 -28.92 -1.70 -24.15
C ILE A 249 -27.49 -1.21 -23.98
N LEU A 250 -26.69 -1.10 -25.06
CA LEU A 250 -25.32 -0.58 -24.97
C LEU A 250 -25.28 0.88 -24.47
N ILE A 251 -26.20 1.72 -24.95
CA ILE A 251 -26.32 3.11 -24.52
C ILE A 251 -26.65 3.19 -23.02
N GLU A 252 -27.57 2.35 -22.53
CA GLU A 252 -27.92 2.31 -21.11
C GLU A 252 -26.72 1.92 -20.24
N GLU A 253 -25.94 0.94 -20.66
CA GLU A 253 -24.73 0.49 -19.94
C GLU A 253 -23.63 1.55 -19.94
N TYR A 254 -23.42 2.22 -21.08
CA TYR A 254 -22.51 3.34 -21.15
C TYR A 254 -22.93 4.48 -20.21
N ARG A 255 -24.24 4.81 -20.17
CA ARG A 255 -24.79 5.83 -19.26
C ARG A 255 -24.61 5.48 -17.79
N LYS A 256 -24.65 4.20 -17.41
CA LYS A 256 -24.32 3.76 -16.04
C LYS A 256 -22.88 4.09 -15.68
N ILE A 257 -21.94 3.87 -16.60
CA ILE A 257 -20.52 4.23 -16.43
C ILE A 257 -20.35 5.74 -16.36
N GLU A 258 -21.00 6.48 -17.27
CA GLU A 258 -20.98 7.94 -17.29
C GLU A 258 -21.49 8.54 -15.97
N ASN A 259 -22.67 8.10 -15.50
CA ASN A 259 -23.25 8.58 -14.24
C ASN A 259 -22.34 8.28 -13.04
N TYR A 260 -21.69 7.12 -13.03
CA TYR A 260 -20.73 6.78 -11.98
C TYR A 260 -19.51 7.71 -11.98
N ILE A 261 -18.99 8.09 -13.15
CA ILE A 261 -17.86 9.03 -13.27
C ILE A 261 -18.27 10.47 -12.89
N HIS A 262 -19.53 10.86 -13.11
CA HIS A 262 -20.02 12.16 -12.64
C HIS A 262 -20.23 12.19 -11.14
N THR A 263 -20.73 11.12 -10.55
CA THR A 263 -21.06 11.09 -9.11
C THR A 263 -19.86 10.74 -8.23
N LEU A 264 -18.95 9.86 -8.68
CA LEU A 264 -17.81 9.33 -7.93
C LEU A 264 -18.16 9.02 -6.46
N PRO A 265 -19.15 8.14 -6.23
CA PRO A 265 -19.67 7.89 -4.90
C PRO A 265 -18.57 7.34 -3.99
N CYS A 266 -18.65 7.66 -2.70
CA CYS A 266 -17.71 7.20 -1.68
C CYS A 266 -17.82 5.70 -1.37
N GLY A 267 -18.83 5.00 -1.91
CA GLY A 267 -19.07 3.57 -1.68
C GLY A 267 -19.87 3.26 -0.41
N CYS A 268 -20.35 4.27 0.32
CA CYS A 268 -21.24 4.13 1.48
C CYS A 268 -22.74 4.03 1.12
N VAL A 269 -23.07 3.88 -0.16
CA VAL A 269 -24.45 3.93 -0.69
C VAL A 269 -25.15 2.56 -0.64
N GLU A 270 -24.45 1.49 -0.27
CA GLU A 270 -25.13 0.22 0.01
C GLU A 270 -25.97 0.39 1.27
N GLU A 271 -27.30 0.37 1.10
CA GLU A 271 -28.29 0.42 2.18
C GLU A 271 -27.82 -0.48 3.33
N ILE A 272 -27.62 0.13 4.50
CA ILE A 272 -27.37 -0.59 5.74
C ILE A 272 -28.56 -1.52 5.91
N LYS A 273 -28.39 -2.82 5.60
CA LYS A 273 -29.38 -3.83 5.96
C LYS A 273 -29.47 -3.80 7.48
N ASP A 274 -30.64 -3.46 7.99
CA ASP A 274 -30.94 -3.32 9.42
C ASP A 274 -30.29 -4.44 10.25
N GLY A 275 -29.54 -4.07 11.28
CA GLY A 275 -29.04 -5.02 12.29
C GLY A 275 -27.72 -4.66 12.96
N ASP A 276 -26.88 -3.82 12.35
CA ASP A 276 -25.59 -3.44 12.96
C ASP A 276 -25.71 -2.15 13.79
N THR A 277 -26.22 -2.27 15.00
CA THR A 277 -26.15 -1.24 16.04
C THR A 277 -24.72 -1.09 16.57
N LEU A 278 -23.80 -0.57 15.75
CA LEU A 278 -22.73 0.29 16.24
C LEU A 278 -23.10 1.71 15.81
N GLY A 279 -23.62 2.49 16.75
CA GLY A 279 -24.14 3.83 16.51
C GLY A 279 -23.30 4.64 15.53
N SER A 280 -23.86 4.83 14.33
CA SER A 280 -23.44 5.85 13.39
C SER A 280 -24.74 6.35 12.81
N THR A 281 -25.11 7.59 13.11
CA THR A 281 -25.98 8.35 12.22
C THR A 281 -25.50 8.11 10.79
N PRO A 282 -26.39 7.97 9.78
CA PRO A 282 -25.96 7.86 8.39
C PRO A 282 -25.23 9.17 8.04
N MET A 283 -23.93 9.20 8.28
CA MET A 283 -23.07 10.28 7.87
C MET A 283 -23.14 10.25 6.36
N VAL A 284 -23.71 11.29 5.76
CA VAL A 284 -23.59 11.50 4.32
C VAL A 284 -22.10 11.68 4.06
N HIS A 285 -21.44 10.60 3.65
CA HIS A 285 -20.02 10.62 3.36
C HIS A 285 -19.80 11.38 2.06
N PRO A 286 -18.90 12.39 2.04
CA PRO A 286 -18.70 13.20 0.85
C PRO A 286 -18.24 12.33 -0.31
N THR A 287 -18.67 12.64 -1.53
CA THR A 287 -18.13 12.01 -2.76
C THR A 287 -16.62 12.24 -2.86
N LEU A 288 -15.91 11.52 -3.73
CA LEU A 288 -14.49 11.79 -3.94
C LEU A 288 -14.26 13.25 -4.40
N TYR A 289 -15.16 13.75 -5.24
CA TYR A 289 -15.06 15.12 -5.76
C TYR A 289 -15.30 16.17 -4.65
N GLU A 290 -16.28 15.96 -3.77
CA GLU A 290 -16.51 16.83 -2.60
C GLU A 290 -15.34 16.77 -1.61
N LEU A 291 -14.83 15.57 -1.32
CA LEU A 291 -13.69 15.39 -0.42
C LEU A 291 -12.47 16.20 -0.89
N LEU A 292 -12.14 16.14 -2.19
CA LEU A 292 -11.02 16.87 -2.76
C LEU A 292 -11.21 18.40 -2.76
N ASN A 293 -12.46 18.88 -2.76
CA ASN A 293 -12.80 20.30 -2.67
C ASN A 293 -13.01 20.78 -1.23
N SER A 294 -13.09 19.89 -0.25
CA SER A 294 -13.32 20.24 1.15
C SER A 294 -12.05 20.77 1.82
N SER A 295 -12.18 21.90 2.51
CA SER A 295 -11.15 22.42 3.41
C SER A 295 -11.38 21.85 4.80
N SER A 296 -10.85 20.67 5.10
CA SER A 296 -10.96 20.12 6.46
C SER A 296 -10.01 20.87 7.41
N PRO A 297 -10.51 21.58 8.43
CA PRO A 297 -9.67 22.38 9.33
C PRO A 297 -8.74 21.53 10.21
N THR A 298 -8.98 20.22 10.31
CA THR A 298 -8.17 19.30 11.13
C THR A 298 -6.98 18.70 10.37
N ILE A 299 -6.97 18.75 9.05
CA ILE A 299 -5.96 18.06 8.22
C ILE A 299 -4.95 19.08 7.70
N LYS A 300 -3.75 19.10 8.30
CA LYS A 300 -2.63 19.90 7.82
C LYS A 300 -1.95 19.21 6.64
N MET A 301 -2.38 19.55 5.42
CA MET A 301 -1.77 19.08 4.17
C MET A 301 -0.45 19.82 3.90
N ASN A 302 0.54 19.11 3.37
CA ASN A 302 1.77 19.73 2.88
C ASN A 302 1.61 20.26 1.45
N GLN A 303 2.65 20.92 0.92
CA GLN A 303 2.57 21.56 -0.41
C GLN A 303 2.27 20.55 -1.52
N LEU A 304 2.90 19.37 -1.48
CA LEU A 304 2.64 18.34 -2.48
C LEU A 304 1.20 17.80 -2.37
N ASP A 305 0.67 17.60 -1.16
CA ASP A 305 -0.72 17.17 -0.97
C ASP A 305 -1.69 18.15 -1.65
N ILE A 306 -1.53 19.46 -1.41
CA ILE A 306 -2.37 20.51 -2.01
C ILE A 306 -2.25 20.52 -3.54
N LYS A 307 -1.03 20.42 -4.07
CA LYS A 307 -0.79 20.39 -5.53
C LYS A 307 -1.37 19.14 -6.17
N ARG A 308 -1.23 17.99 -5.51
CA ARG A 308 -1.80 16.70 -5.95
C ARG A 308 -3.32 16.75 -5.97
N HIS A 309 -3.97 17.33 -4.96
CA HIS A 309 -5.43 17.51 -4.95
C HIS A 309 -5.92 18.31 -6.17
N LYS A 310 -5.25 19.44 -6.48
CA LYS A 310 -5.57 20.25 -7.67
C LYS A 310 -5.37 19.46 -8.97
N LYS A 311 -4.27 18.71 -9.09
CA LYS A 311 -4.00 17.82 -10.23
C LYS A 311 -5.08 16.73 -10.38
N LEU A 312 -5.50 16.10 -9.28
CA LEU A 312 -6.57 15.10 -9.28
C LEU A 312 -7.90 15.69 -9.75
N LEU A 313 -8.29 16.85 -9.23
CA LEU A 313 -9.52 17.55 -9.63
C LEU A 313 -9.50 17.89 -11.13
N HIS A 314 -8.38 18.44 -11.63
CA HIS A 314 -8.22 18.75 -13.05
C HIS A 314 -8.34 17.51 -13.94
N ASN A 315 -7.71 16.41 -13.56
CA ASN A 315 -7.76 15.15 -14.30
C ASN A 315 -9.17 14.53 -14.28
N ILE A 316 -9.84 14.53 -13.12
CA ILE A 316 -11.23 14.08 -12.97
C ILE A 316 -12.15 14.92 -13.87
N GLN A 317 -12.00 16.24 -13.87
CA GLN A 317 -12.80 17.12 -14.73
C GLN A 317 -12.55 16.84 -16.21
N SER A 318 -11.29 16.59 -16.60
CA SER A 318 -10.95 16.22 -17.98
C SER A 318 -11.61 14.90 -18.39
N ILE A 319 -11.66 13.91 -17.50
CA ILE A 319 -12.34 12.63 -17.74
C ILE A 319 -13.86 12.84 -17.86
N ARG A 320 -14.48 13.63 -16.96
CA ARG A 320 -15.91 13.96 -17.01
C ARG A 320 -16.31 14.65 -18.32
N THR A 321 -15.52 15.64 -18.74
CA THR A 321 -15.75 16.33 -20.03
C THR A 321 -15.60 15.39 -21.21
N TRP A 322 -14.66 14.43 -21.14
CA TRP A 322 -14.47 13.47 -22.21
C TRP A 322 -15.65 12.49 -22.31
N ILE A 323 -16.13 11.93 -21.18
CA ILE A 323 -17.15 10.88 -21.17
C ILE A 323 -18.54 11.40 -21.57
N SER A 324 -18.81 12.69 -21.36
CA SER A 324 -20.07 13.33 -21.77
C SER A 324 -20.12 13.76 -23.24
N LYS A 325 -19.09 13.48 -24.03
CA LYS A 325 -19.18 13.64 -25.48
C LYS A 325 -20.16 12.62 -26.03
N GLU A 326 -20.90 13.02 -27.07
CA GLU A 326 -21.78 12.11 -27.79
C GLU A 326 -20.97 10.95 -28.39
N VAL A 327 -21.46 9.73 -28.17
CA VAL A 327 -20.80 8.50 -28.61
C VAL A 327 -21.69 7.79 -29.62
N ASP A 328 -21.09 7.43 -30.75
CA ASP A 328 -21.72 6.63 -31.80
C ASP A 328 -21.44 5.14 -31.56
N PHE A 329 -22.51 4.35 -31.44
CA PHE A 329 -22.47 2.91 -31.13
C PHE A 329 -22.48 2.02 -32.38
N ASP A 330 -22.15 2.58 -33.55
CA ASP A 330 -21.87 1.80 -34.76
C ASP A 330 -20.90 0.64 -34.49
N GLU A 331 -21.11 -0.50 -35.15
CA GLU A 331 -20.36 -1.74 -34.89
C GLU A 331 -18.84 -1.54 -35.03
N SER A 332 -18.42 -0.68 -35.97
CA SER A 332 -17.02 -0.36 -36.22
C SER A 332 -16.33 0.39 -35.07
N LYS A 333 -17.09 1.14 -34.24
CA LYS A 333 -16.57 2.01 -33.18
C LYS A 333 -16.65 1.40 -31.79
N ARG A 334 -17.44 0.33 -31.59
CA ARG A 334 -17.67 -0.29 -30.27
C ARG A 334 -16.38 -0.68 -29.53
N TYR A 335 -15.38 -1.19 -30.26
CA TYR A 335 -14.09 -1.56 -29.65
C TYR A 335 -13.24 -0.34 -29.27
N GLU A 336 -13.38 0.79 -29.97
CA GLU A 336 -12.73 2.05 -29.60
C GLU A 336 -13.31 2.59 -28.29
N ILE A 337 -14.64 2.51 -28.11
CA ILE A 337 -15.31 2.85 -26.85
C ILE A 337 -14.73 2.03 -25.70
N VAL A 338 -14.63 0.71 -25.85
CA VAL A 338 -14.03 -0.19 -24.84
C VAL A 338 -12.59 0.22 -24.50
N LYS A 339 -11.79 0.54 -25.52
CA LYS A 339 -10.39 0.98 -25.35
C LYS A 339 -10.30 2.28 -24.56
N ASP A 340 -11.18 3.24 -24.83
CA ASP A 340 -11.16 4.53 -24.16
C ASP A 340 -11.69 4.45 -22.72
N LEU A 341 -12.73 3.65 -22.46
CA LEU A 341 -13.18 3.37 -21.10
C LEU A 341 -12.09 2.66 -20.27
N ASN A 342 -11.36 1.71 -20.87
CA ASN A 342 -10.19 1.09 -20.25
C ASN A 342 -9.08 2.09 -19.95
N LYS A 343 -8.86 3.09 -20.82
CA LYS A 343 -7.93 4.20 -20.56
C LYS A 343 -8.34 5.02 -19.35
N MET A 344 -9.63 5.32 -19.18
CA MET A 344 -10.12 6.03 -18.00
C MET A 344 -9.92 5.23 -16.71
N ALA A 345 -10.30 3.95 -16.72
CA ALA A 345 -10.10 3.06 -15.58
C ALA A 345 -8.61 3.04 -15.18
N ARG A 346 -7.72 2.93 -16.16
CA ARG A 346 -6.27 3.02 -15.95
C ARG A 346 -5.83 4.38 -15.40
N ALA A 347 -6.42 5.48 -15.87
CA ALA A 347 -6.11 6.82 -15.37
C ALA A 347 -6.46 6.94 -13.88
N PHE A 348 -7.63 6.45 -13.44
CA PHE A 348 -7.98 6.39 -12.01
C PHE A 348 -7.00 5.52 -11.21
N ARG A 349 -6.58 4.38 -11.74
CA ARG A 349 -5.57 3.54 -11.09
C ARG A 349 -4.23 4.26 -10.92
N GLN A 350 -3.79 5.00 -11.94
CA GLN A 350 -2.54 5.77 -11.90
C GLN A 350 -2.63 6.95 -10.93
N MET A 351 -3.77 7.64 -10.90
CA MET A 351 -4.04 8.72 -9.95
C MET A 351 -4.04 8.24 -8.50
N ALA A 352 -4.38 6.98 -8.23
CA ALA A 352 -4.37 6.41 -6.89
C ALA A 352 -2.96 6.33 -6.27
N THR A 353 -1.90 6.28 -7.08
CA THR A 353 -0.52 6.25 -6.58
C THR A 353 -0.16 7.57 -5.90
N ASP A 354 0.30 7.48 -4.65
CA ASP A 354 0.84 8.62 -3.90
C ASP A 354 2.37 8.53 -3.86
N ALA A 355 3.05 9.67 -4.00
CA ALA A 355 4.51 9.74 -3.86
C ALA A 355 4.94 9.64 -2.38
N GLN A 356 4.04 10.05 -1.47
CA GLN A 356 4.32 10.21 -0.05
C GLN A 356 3.71 9.04 0.72
N PRO A 357 4.52 8.09 1.21
CA PRO A 357 3.99 6.96 1.96
C PRO A 357 3.34 7.44 3.24
N SER A 358 2.16 6.89 3.55
CA SER A 358 1.41 7.24 4.77
C SER A 358 1.93 6.49 6.00
N LEU A 359 2.34 5.24 5.78
CA LEU A 359 2.86 4.32 6.78
C LEU A 359 4.00 3.51 6.14
N PRO A 360 4.90 2.89 6.94
CA PRO A 360 5.85 1.93 6.41
C PRO A 360 5.12 0.71 5.86
N ASP A 361 5.72 0.05 4.86
CA ASP A 361 5.27 -1.20 4.28
C ASP A 361 5.17 -2.31 5.33
N ILE A 362 4.24 -3.21 5.08
CA ILE A 362 3.97 -4.36 5.94
C ILE A 362 4.65 -5.58 5.34
N PHE A 363 5.30 -6.37 6.18
CA PHE A 363 5.97 -7.61 5.78
C PHE A 363 5.40 -8.81 6.55
N LEU A 364 5.00 -9.83 5.80
CA LEU A 364 4.77 -11.18 6.32
C LEU A 364 6.05 -11.99 6.07
N TRP A 365 6.72 -12.41 7.14
CA TRP A 365 7.93 -13.22 7.10
C TRP A 365 7.63 -14.67 7.46
N MET A 366 8.25 -15.60 6.73
CA MET A 366 8.45 -16.99 7.15
C MET A 366 9.84 -17.11 7.77
N ILE A 367 9.86 -17.60 9.01
CA ILE A 367 11.05 -17.80 9.82
C ILE A 367 11.27 -19.30 9.95
N CYS A 368 12.49 -19.74 9.67
CA CYS A 368 12.92 -21.12 9.73
C CYS A 368 14.14 -21.19 10.65
N ASP A 369 14.04 -21.89 11.77
CA ASP A 369 15.10 -22.01 12.78
C ASP A 369 15.76 -20.66 13.14
N SER A 370 14.90 -19.66 13.42
CA SER A 370 15.27 -18.27 13.75
C SER A 370 15.82 -17.41 12.60
N LYS A 371 15.80 -17.89 11.35
CA LYS A 371 16.23 -17.10 10.17
C LYS A 371 15.06 -16.74 9.27
N ARG A 372 15.04 -15.52 8.74
CA ARG A 372 14.03 -15.06 7.78
C ARG A 372 14.34 -15.62 6.38
N VAL A 373 13.55 -16.58 5.92
CA VAL A 373 13.83 -17.34 4.68
C VAL A 373 12.92 -16.96 3.51
N ALA A 374 11.70 -16.52 3.78
CA ALA A 374 10.76 -16.08 2.75
C ALA A 374 9.85 -14.97 3.26
N TYR A 375 9.25 -14.20 2.35
CA TYR A 375 8.44 -13.04 2.71
C TYR A 375 7.36 -12.70 1.67
N ALA A 376 6.42 -11.85 2.09
CA ALA A 376 5.57 -11.04 1.24
C ALA A 376 5.52 -9.60 1.78
N ARG A 377 5.48 -8.62 0.88
CA ARG A 377 5.44 -7.18 1.18
C ARG A 377 4.09 -6.61 0.73
N PHE A 378 3.50 -5.74 1.55
CA PHE A 378 2.20 -5.12 1.29
C PHE A 378 2.28 -3.62 1.51
N GLN A 379 1.58 -2.87 0.64
CA GLN A 379 1.33 -1.46 0.88
C GLN A 379 0.25 -1.30 1.96
N PRO A 380 0.43 -0.40 2.94
CA PRO A 380 -0.51 -0.23 4.05
C PRO A 380 -1.93 0.08 3.59
N GLU A 381 -2.09 0.91 2.57
CA GLU A 381 -3.40 1.30 2.04
C GLU A 381 -4.20 0.12 1.48
N ASP A 382 -3.53 -0.93 0.97
CA ASP A 382 -4.21 -2.12 0.43
C ASP A 382 -4.85 -2.97 1.54
N LEU A 383 -4.31 -2.88 2.76
CA LEU A 383 -4.80 -3.60 3.95
C LEU A 383 -5.60 -2.70 4.91
N PHE A 384 -5.58 -1.39 4.70
CA PHE A 384 -6.22 -0.40 5.56
C PHE A 384 -7.75 -0.56 5.59
N PHE A 385 -8.31 -0.59 6.79
CA PHE A 385 -9.72 -0.71 7.07
C PHE A 385 -10.28 0.67 7.39
N ASN A 386 -11.45 0.92 6.83
CA ASN A 386 -12.28 2.06 7.14
C ASN A 386 -13.75 1.62 7.04
N LEU A 387 -14.64 2.28 7.77
CA LEU A 387 -16.08 2.01 7.76
C LEU A 387 -16.67 2.19 6.36
N CYS A 388 -16.26 3.24 5.64
CA CYS A 388 -16.73 3.43 4.28
C CYS A 388 -16.05 2.45 3.32
N ARG A 389 -16.86 1.65 2.61
CA ARG A 389 -16.35 0.61 1.71
C ARG A 389 -15.40 1.14 0.64
N GLY A 390 -15.66 2.33 0.08
CA GLY A 390 -14.78 2.93 -0.92
C GLY A 390 -13.48 3.51 -0.35
N GLU A 391 -13.35 3.64 0.97
CA GLU A 391 -12.11 4.07 1.65
C GLU A 391 -11.25 2.91 2.14
N LYS A 392 -11.85 1.71 2.20
CA LYS A 392 -11.19 0.48 2.60
C LYS A 392 -10.23 -0.02 1.51
N GLY A 393 -9.08 -0.55 1.90
CA GLY A 393 -8.13 -1.21 1.00
C GLY A 393 -8.75 -2.43 0.32
N LEU A 394 -8.38 -2.68 -0.93
CA LEU A 394 -8.96 -3.77 -1.74
C LEU A 394 -8.78 -5.17 -1.13
N ASN A 395 -7.71 -5.35 -0.36
CA ASN A 395 -7.35 -6.62 0.29
C ASN A 395 -7.61 -6.61 1.80
N SER A 396 -8.13 -5.51 2.34
CA SER A 396 -8.41 -5.37 3.77
C SER A 396 -9.55 -6.30 4.18
N GLY A 397 -9.39 -6.98 5.32
CA GLY A 397 -10.44 -7.76 5.96
C GLY A 397 -10.99 -8.88 5.08
N ARG A 398 -10.12 -9.58 4.34
CA ARG A 398 -10.47 -10.72 3.48
C ARG A 398 -9.40 -11.81 3.62
N VAL A 399 -9.83 -13.07 3.51
CA VAL A 399 -8.90 -14.20 3.39
C VAL A 399 -8.31 -14.19 1.99
N GLN A 400 -6.99 -14.22 1.90
CA GLN A 400 -6.25 -14.22 0.63
C GLN A 400 -5.15 -15.26 0.63
N THR A 401 -4.79 -15.71 -0.58
CA THR A 401 -3.67 -16.65 -0.78
C THR A 401 -2.43 -15.89 -1.21
N ILE A 402 -1.36 -16.02 -0.42
CA ILE A 402 -0.09 -15.31 -0.60
C ILE A 402 0.99 -16.34 -0.87
N PHE A 403 1.76 -16.13 -1.94
CA PHE A 403 2.91 -16.95 -2.29
C PHE A 403 4.19 -16.24 -1.84
N LEU A 404 4.92 -16.85 -0.90
CA LEU A 404 6.10 -16.25 -0.31
C LEU A 404 7.32 -16.38 -1.23
N LYS A 405 8.09 -15.30 -1.31
CA LYS A 405 9.28 -15.15 -2.16
C LYS A 405 10.54 -15.09 -1.30
N THR A 406 11.69 -15.44 -1.85
CA THR A 406 12.98 -15.28 -1.17
C THR A 406 13.47 -13.83 -1.36
N PRO A 407 14.04 -13.19 -0.33
CA PRO A 407 14.75 -11.92 -0.50
C PRO A 407 15.92 -12.08 -1.48
N ARG A 408 15.84 -11.52 -2.70
CA ARG A 408 16.90 -11.61 -3.71
C ARG A 408 16.97 -10.35 -4.57
N SER A 409 18.18 -10.00 -4.99
CA SER A 409 18.41 -9.00 -6.04
C SER A 409 17.91 -9.49 -7.41
N THR A 410 17.54 -8.54 -8.26
CA THR A 410 17.18 -8.74 -9.68
C THR A 410 18.28 -9.37 -10.53
N ASP A 411 19.54 -9.31 -10.08
CA ASP A 411 20.69 -9.84 -10.83
C ASP A 411 20.75 -11.39 -10.80
N LYS A 412 19.95 -12.02 -9.95
CA LYS A 412 19.80 -13.49 -9.90
C LYS A 412 18.52 -13.89 -10.63
N PRO A 413 18.56 -14.89 -11.54
CA PRO A 413 17.39 -15.32 -12.26
C PRO A 413 16.27 -15.72 -11.29
N LEU A 414 15.03 -15.37 -11.65
CA LEU A 414 13.85 -15.68 -10.86
C LEU A 414 13.78 -17.21 -10.70
N SER A 415 14.10 -17.72 -9.50
CA SER A 415 13.77 -19.11 -9.20
C SER A 415 12.25 -19.21 -9.23
N LYS A 416 11.70 -20.09 -10.07
CA LYS A 416 10.26 -20.39 -10.10
C LYS A 416 9.74 -20.99 -8.77
N SER A 417 10.61 -21.20 -7.78
CA SER A 417 10.26 -21.81 -6.50
C SER A 417 9.56 -20.81 -5.57
N THR A 418 8.22 -20.85 -5.56
CA THR A 418 7.42 -20.47 -4.39
C THR A 418 7.98 -21.17 -3.15
N ASN A 419 8.31 -20.42 -2.10
CA ASN A 419 8.85 -21.02 -0.86
C ASN A 419 7.75 -21.62 0.02
N ALA A 420 6.58 -20.98 0.03
CA ALA A 420 5.37 -21.44 0.71
C ALA A 420 4.14 -20.72 0.15
N ARG A 421 2.99 -21.38 0.22
CA ARG A 421 1.65 -20.81 0.02
C ARG A 421 1.01 -20.61 1.39
N VAL A 422 0.64 -19.37 1.70
CA VAL A 422 -0.01 -18.99 2.95
C VAL A 422 -1.41 -18.47 2.65
N GLN A 423 -2.43 -19.09 3.21
CA GLN A 423 -3.78 -18.56 3.21
C GLN A 423 -4.01 -17.80 4.51
N ILE A 424 -4.23 -16.49 4.43
CA ILE A 424 -4.24 -15.60 5.59
C ILE A 424 -5.26 -14.48 5.40
N TYR A 425 -5.96 -14.14 6.48
CA TYR A 425 -6.75 -12.92 6.60
C TYR A 425 -5.84 -11.80 7.09
N LEU A 426 -5.84 -10.63 6.44
CA LEU A 426 -5.07 -9.45 6.87
C LEU A 426 -5.95 -8.23 7.06
N TRP A 427 -5.65 -7.44 8.07
CA TRP A 427 -6.39 -6.23 8.43
C TRP A 427 -5.45 -5.21 9.09
N LEU A 428 -5.48 -3.96 8.62
CA LEU A 428 -4.81 -2.82 9.25
C LEU A 428 -5.88 -1.77 9.52
N GLY A 429 -5.94 -1.15 10.69
CA GLY A 429 -6.90 -0.07 10.94
C GLY A 429 -6.55 0.70 12.20
N ILE A 430 -7.32 1.73 12.52
CA ILE A 430 -7.16 2.46 13.78
C ILE A 430 -7.73 1.66 14.96
N GLU A 431 -7.20 1.88 16.15
CA GLU A 431 -7.59 1.15 17.38
C GLU A 431 -9.09 1.26 17.69
N GLU A 432 -9.73 2.38 17.35
CA GLU A 432 -11.18 2.58 17.50
C GLU A 432 -12.02 1.57 16.71
N TYR A 433 -11.45 0.98 15.64
CA TYR A 433 -12.10 -0.03 14.80
C TYR A 433 -11.66 -1.46 15.13
N GLU A 434 -10.84 -1.68 16.16
CA GLU A 434 -10.41 -3.01 16.61
C GLU A 434 -11.58 -4.00 16.84
N PRO A 435 -12.73 -3.60 17.42
CA PRO A 435 -13.88 -4.50 17.58
C PRO A 435 -14.43 -5.07 16.26
N LEU A 436 -14.17 -4.40 15.12
CA LEU A 436 -14.69 -4.78 13.81
C LEU A 436 -13.83 -5.81 13.07
N ILE A 437 -12.66 -6.19 13.62
CA ILE A 437 -11.78 -7.21 13.04
C ILE A 437 -12.53 -8.53 12.88
N PHE A 438 -13.24 -8.97 13.92
CA PHE A 438 -13.88 -10.28 13.94
C PHE A 438 -15.24 -10.30 13.24
N LYS A 439 -15.91 -9.16 13.11
CA LYS A 439 -17.10 -9.05 12.24
C LYS A 439 -16.77 -9.33 10.76
N GLN A 440 -15.51 -9.16 10.37
CA GLN A 440 -15.03 -9.37 9.01
C GLN A 440 -14.33 -10.71 8.80
N LEU A 441 -14.09 -11.48 9.86
CA LEU A 441 -13.64 -12.86 9.71
C LEU A 441 -14.79 -13.70 9.14
N PRO A 442 -14.48 -14.72 8.32
CA PRO A 442 -15.42 -15.81 8.03
C PRO A 442 -16.10 -16.32 9.30
N ALA A 443 -17.38 -16.70 9.21
CA ALA A 443 -18.12 -17.21 10.36
C ALA A 443 -17.47 -18.46 10.97
N GLY A 444 -17.69 -18.68 12.28
CA GLY A 444 -17.23 -19.86 12.99
C GLY A 444 -16.00 -19.66 13.89
N PHE A 445 -15.63 -18.43 14.25
CA PHE A 445 -14.58 -18.18 15.25
C PHE A 445 -15.16 -17.81 16.61
N ASP A 446 -14.49 -18.26 17.67
CA ASP A 446 -14.70 -17.74 19.02
C ASP A 446 -14.21 -16.29 19.09
N MET A 447 -15.09 -15.40 19.59
CA MET A 447 -14.77 -14.00 19.81
C MET A 447 -13.94 -13.86 21.11
N PRO A 448 -12.66 -13.46 21.03
CA PRO A 448 -11.90 -13.16 22.24
C PRO A 448 -12.42 -11.87 22.91
N PRO A 449 -12.14 -11.67 24.22
CA PRO A 449 -12.46 -10.42 24.89
C PRO A 449 -11.69 -9.25 24.26
N LEU A 450 -12.32 -8.07 24.24
CA LEU A 450 -11.75 -6.82 23.73
C LEU A 450 -11.36 -5.87 24.88
N PRO A 451 -10.33 -5.01 24.71
CA PRO A 451 -9.41 -4.94 23.57
C PRO A 451 -8.52 -6.19 23.48
N LEU A 452 -7.97 -6.49 22.29
CA LEU A 452 -7.21 -7.72 22.12
C LEU A 452 -5.90 -7.67 22.90
N ASN A 453 -5.65 -8.74 23.65
CA ASN A 453 -4.37 -8.93 24.32
C ASN A 453 -3.26 -9.13 23.26
N PRO A 454 -2.22 -8.28 23.22
CA PRO A 454 -1.09 -8.44 22.29
C PRO A 454 -0.34 -9.77 22.44
N GLN A 455 -0.50 -10.47 23.56
CA GLN A 455 0.09 -11.79 23.79
C GLN A 455 -0.74 -12.94 23.21
N MET A 456 -1.94 -12.67 22.69
CA MET A 456 -2.79 -13.69 22.09
C MET A 456 -2.13 -14.24 20.82
N LYS A 457 -2.06 -15.58 20.72
CA LYS A 457 -1.35 -16.28 19.62
C LYS A 457 -2.27 -17.08 18.71
N PHE A 458 -3.44 -17.46 19.20
CA PHE A 458 -4.39 -18.30 18.47
C PHE A 458 -5.82 -17.81 18.71
N ILE A 459 -6.68 -18.04 17.73
CA ILE A 459 -8.13 -17.99 17.86
C ILE A 459 -8.71 -19.34 17.50
N ARG A 460 -9.76 -19.77 18.20
CA ARG A 460 -10.40 -21.05 17.94
C ARG A 460 -11.43 -20.92 16.83
N TYR A 461 -11.34 -21.81 15.86
CA TYR A 461 -12.34 -22.06 14.84
C TYR A 461 -13.21 -23.24 15.30
N ASN A 462 -14.53 -23.06 15.23
CA ASN A 462 -15.55 -24.00 15.69
C ASN A 462 -16.14 -24.83 14.55
N GLY A 463 -15.71 -24.59 13.32
CA GLY A 463 -16.23 -25.23 12.10
C GLY A 463 -15.49 -26.51 11.70
#